data_AF-A2DN47-F1
#
_entry.id   AF-A2DN47-F1
#
_cell.length_a   1.000
_cell.length_b   1.000
_cell.length_c   1.000
_cell.angle_alpha   90.00
_cell.angle_beta   90.00
_cell.angle_gamma   90.00
#
_symmetry.space_group_name_H-M   'P 1'
#
loop_
_entity.id
_entity.type
_entity.pdbx_description
1 polymer ?
#
loop_
_entity_poly.entity_id
_entity_poly.type
_entity_poly.pdbx_seq_one_letter_code
_entity_poly.pdbx_strand_id
1 'polypeptide(L)'
;MVVIGLNNQILQRINDYNTSDKVVLSINNVEITINKSFAVAFSKTFYSQYLLDNSTDKIDANTDIESQDTYNILKDILQYRKTEFECNETILKDLFHIGLKLEMQELINLYETYVIDKMEINKNNCFQILEFYIDISKENKISKCIDFISSHFFEINLEQLKLISNKLGIDIIKRITSNNLLAIKDEDSFAKFILSLIEQNEIFNPLIEYIRLEFCTFNIIDKIYSLANSSNCMSFLKYFHDSLLRSNNKKQINPRCFNPEDFQSMIANYKDSDDFRCIYRFFERLSDNEYKDIISKACQ
;
A
#
# COMPACT_ATOMS: atom_id res chain seq x y z
N MET A 1 -21.23 -7.58 -13.88
CA MET A 1 -20.81 -6.49 -14.78
C MET A 1 -21.66 -5.26 -14.47
N VAL A 2 -21.11 -4.06 -14.63
CA VAL A 2 -21.73 -2.78 -14.29
C VAL A 2 -21.63 -1.85 -15.49
N VAL A 3 -22.70 -1.13 -15.81
CA VAL A 3 -22.70 -0.08 -16.83
C VAL A 3 -22.13 1.19 -16.22
N ILE A 4 -21.10 1.74 -16.86
CA ILE A 4 -20.33 2.88 -16.38
C ILE A 4 -20.31 3.96 -17.45
N GLY A 5 -20.40 5.22 -17.02
CA GLY A 5 -20.39 6.40 -17.89
C GLY A 5 -19.10 7.22 -17.77
N LEU A 6 -18.47 7.58 -18.89
CA LEU A 6 -17.35 8.52 -18.92
C LEU A 6 -17.87 9.97 -19.04
N ASN A 7 -18.08 10.61 -17.89
CA ASN A 7 -18.67 11.95 -17.78
C ASN A 7 -17.61 13.06 -17.80
N ASN A 8 -16.99 13.31 -18.95
CA ASN A 8 -16.18 14.51 -19.17
C ASN A 8 -16.66 15.26 -20.44
N GLN A 9 -17.42 16.34 -20.23
CA GLN A 9 -18.02 17.12 -21.33
C GLN A 9 -16.98 17.75 -22.26
N ILE A 10 -15.80 18.12 -21.76
CA ILE A 10 -14.76 18.72 -22.59
C ILE A 10 -14.20 17.67 -23.53
N LEU A 11 -13.89 16.48 -22.99
CA LEU A 11 -13.39 15.38 -23.79
C LEU A 11 -14.41 14.87 -24.81
N GLN A 12 -15.70 14.81 -24.45
CA GLN A 12 -16.76 14.49 -25.39
C GLN A 12 -16.77 15.49 -26.56
N ARG A 13 -16.73 16.80 -26.28
CA ARG A 13 -16.69 17.85 -27.32
C ARG A 13 -15.46 17.74 -28.21
N ILE A 14 -14.29 17.45 -27.65
CA ILE A 14 -13.04 17.28 -28.42
C ILE A 14 -13.07 16.00 -29.25
N ASN A 15 -13.66 14.92 -28.72
CA ASN A 15 -13.82 13.69 -29.46
C ASN A 15 -14.77 13.88 -30.65
N ASP A 16 -15.85 14.65 -30.46
CA ASP A 16 -16.79 15.03 -31.52
C ASP A 16 -16.20 15.99 -32.56
N TYR A 17 -15.17 16.75 -32.18
CA TYR A 17 -14.45 17.63 -33.08
C TYR A 17 -13.67 16.82 -34.13
N ASN A 18 -14.26 16.72 -35.33
CA ASN A 18 -13.77 15.85 -36.40
C ASN A 18 -12.66 16.52 -37.21
N THR A 19 -11.41 16.31 -36.81
CA THR A 19 -10.22 16.67 -37.60
C THR A 19 -9.79 15.54 -38.53
N SER A 20 -9.17 15.88 -39.66
CA SER A 20 -8.50 14.90 -40.53
C SER A 20 -7.31 14.24 -39.85
N ASP A 21 -6.65 14.94 -38.93
CA ASP A 21 -5.42 14.48 -38.30
C ASP A 21 -5.71 13.35 -37.30
N LYS A 22 -5.19 12.17 -37.62
CA LYS A 22 -5.28 10.96 -36.82
C LYS A 22 -3.93 10.59 -36.24
N VAL A 23 -3.98 9.80 -35.18
CA VAL A 23 -2.81 9.19 -34.55
C VAL A 23 -3.14 7.76 -34.14
N VAL A 24 -2.14 6.89 -34.18
CA VAL A 24 -2.28 5.49 -33.78
C VAL A 24 -1.78 5.32 -32.35
N LEU A 25 -2.66 4.90 -31.46
CA LEU A 25 -2.30 4.41 -30.14
C LEU A 25 -2.17 2.88 -30.20
N SER A 26 -0.98 2.38 -29.91
CA SER A 26 -0.66 0.95 -29.91
C SER A 26 -0.48 0.50 -28.46
N ILE A 27 -1.36 -0.39 -27.99
CA ILE A 27 -1.28 -0.97 -26.64
C ILE A 27 -1.03 -2.46 -26.77
N ASN A 28 0.13 -2.94 -26.31
CA ASN A 28 0.56 -4.33 -26.48
C ASN A 28 0.39 -4.84 -27.92
N ASN A 29 0.75 -4.02 -28.91
CA ASN A 29 0.57 -4.26 -30.35
C ASN A 29 -0.88 -4.23 -30.89
N VAL A 30 -1.88 -3.90 -30.06
CA VAL A 30 -3.24 -3.63 -30.52
C VAL A 30 -3.35 -2.16 -30.89
N GLU A 31 -3.63 -1.88 -32.16
CA GLU A 31 -3.73 -0.52 -32.69
C GLU A 31 -5.15 0.04 -32.57
N ILE A 32 -5.23 1.30 -32.12
CA ILE A 32 -6.45 2.10 -31.97
C ILE A 32 -6.19 3.45 -32.63
N THR A 33 -6.96 3.77 -33.67
CA THR A 33 -6.84 5.05 -34.38
C THR A 33 -7.75 6.09 -33.76
N ILE A 34 -7.19 7.21 -33.32
CA ILE A 34 -7.93 8.29 -32.65
C ILE A 34 -7.62 9.65 -33.27
N ASN A 35 -8.47 10.65 -33.00
CA ASN A 35 -8.20 12.04 -33.37
C ASN A 35 -6.97 12.53 -32.61
N LYS A 36 -6.04 13.20 -33.31
CA LYS A 36 -4.83 13.73 -32.68
C LYS A 36 -5.15 14.77 -31.60
N SER A 37 -6.12 15.64 -31.86
CA SER A 37 -6.64 16.60 -30.88
C SER A 37 -7.18 15.94 -29.61
N PHE A 38 -7.90 14.83 -29.75
CA PHE A 38 -8.41 14.05 -28.63
C PHE A 38 -7.29 13.38 -27.84
N ALA A 39 -6.30 12.81 -28.53
CA ALA A 39 -5.14 12.21 -27.90
C ALA A 39 -4.35 13.23 -27.05
N VAL A 40 -4.13 14.44 -27.60
CA VAL A 40 -3.52 15.57 -26.88
C VAL A 40 -4.31 15.95 -25.63
N ALA A 41 -5.64 15.97 -25.72
CA ALA A 41 -6.48 16.39 -24.60
C ALA A 41 -6.58 15.34 -23.49
N PHE A 42 -6.63 14.06 -23.87
CA PHE A 42 -6.95 12.97 -22.95
C PHE A 42 -5.70 12.35 -22.30
N SER A 43 -4.52 12.43 -22.94
CA SER A 43 -3.27 11.86 -22.43
C SER A 43 -2.20 12.93 -22.25
N LYS A 44 -1.71 13.08 -21.02
CA LYS A 44 -0.59 13.99 -20.74
C LYS A 44 0.73 13.48 -21.33
N THR A 45 0.92 12.17 -21.41
CA THR A 45 2.04 11.56 -22.13
C THR A 45 2.03 11.97 -23.59
N PHE A 46 0.86 11.89 -24.24
CA PHE A 46 0.69 12.33 -25.62
C PHE A 46 1.00 13.81 -25.79
N TYR A 47 0.41 14.66 -24.95
CA TYR A 47 0.62 16.10 -25.01
C TYR A 47 2.12 16.45 -24.92
N SER A 48 2.83 15.82 -23.99
CA SER A 48 4.26 16.03 -23.80
C SER A 48 5.08 15.64 -25.04
N GLN A 49 4.77 14.50 -25.67
CA GLN A 49 5.42 14.09 -26.92
C GLN A 49 5.07 15.00 -28.09
N TYR A 50 3.81 15.42 -28.19
CA TYR A 50 3.36 16.35 -29.23
C TYR A 50 4.07 17.71 -29.16
N LEU A 51 4.36 18.21 -27.94
CA LEU A 51 5.12 19.44 -27.76
C LEU A 51 6.58 19.33 -28.23
N LEU A 52 7.16 18.13 -28.18
CA LEU A 52 8.53 17.88 -28.64
C LEU A 52 8.58 17.65 -30.14
N ASP A 53 7.64 16.85 -30.65
CA ASP A 53 7.51 16.52 -32.06
C ASP A 53 6.02 16.47 -32.47
N ASN A 54 5.60 17.52 -33.18
CA ASN A 54 4.24 17.65 -33.66
C ASN A 54 3.93 16.70 -34.84
N SER A 55 4.91 16.00 -35.40
CA SER A 55 4.74 15.03 -36.48
C SER A 55 4.40 13.63 -35.97
N THR A 56 4.54 13.37 -34.65
CA THR A 56 4.21 12.08 -34.03
C THR A 56 2.84 11.56 -34.47
N ASP A 57 2.84 10.42 -35.14
CA ASP A 57 1.67 9.76 -35.72
C ASP A 57 1.39 8.38 -35.09
N LYS A 58 2.26 7.93 -34.19
CA LYS A 58 2.10 6.71 -33.41
C LYS A 58 2.66 6.86 -31.99
N ILE A 59 1.96 6.27 -31.01
CA ILE A 59 2.45 6.09 -29.64
C ILE A 59 2.27 4.63 -29.24
N ASP A 60 3.32 4.06 -28.66
CA ASP A 60 3.31 2.72 -28.11
C ASP A 60 3.25 2.77 -26.57
N ALA A 61 2.34 1.98 -25.99
CA ALA A 61 2.20 1.79 -24.56
C ALA A 61 2.10 0.30 -24.23
N ASN A 62 3.11 -0.23 -23.55
CA ASN A 62 3.08 -1.59 -23.05
C ASN A 62 2.67 -1.58 -21.58
N THR A 63 1.68 -2.39 -21.24
CA THR A 63 1.14 -2.55 -19.89
C THR A 63 0.56 -3.94 -19.72
N ASP A 64 0.58 -4.48 -18.52
CA ASP A 64 -0.04 -5.77 -18.25
C ASP A 64 -1.56 -5.64 -18.36
N ILE A 65 -2.18 -6.49 -19.17
CA ILE A 65 -3.62 -6.54 -19.42
C ILE A 65 -4.07 -7.98 -19.23
N GLU A 66 -4.98 -8.21 -18.29
CA GLU A 66 -5.51 -9.52 -17.96
C GLU A 66 -6.65 -9.93 -18.92
N SER A 67 -7.51 -8.98 -19.30
CA SER A 67 -8.70 -9.25 -20.13
C SER A 67 -8.54 -8.75 -21.56
N GLN A 68 -8.77 -9.62 -22.55
CA GLN A 68 -8.81 -9.21 -23.96
C GLN A 68 -9.98 -8.28 -24.27
N ASP A 69 -11.08 -8.36 -23.52
CA ASP A 69 -12.23 -7.47 -23.69
C ASP A 69 -11.89 -6.02 -23.33
N THR A 70 -10.83 -5.79 -22.54
CA THR A 70 -10.32 -4.45 -22.23
C THR A 70 -10.01 -3.67 -23.51
N TYR A 71 -9.43 -4.30 -24.54
CA TYR A 71 -9.15 -3.61 -25.81
C TYR A 71 -10.42 -3.19 -26.55
N ASN A 72 -11.48 -4.00 -26.47
CA ASN A 72 -12.78 -3.68 -27.08
C ASN A 72 -13.42 -2.49 -26.37
N ILE A 73 -13.41 -2.50 -25.03
CA ILE A 73 -13.90 -1.39 -24.22
C ILE A 73 -13.08 -0.11 -24.46
N LEU A 74 -11.76 -0.24 -24.58
CA LEU A 74 -10.91 0.92 -24.86
C LEU A 74 -11.18 1.50 -26.25
N LYS A 75 -11.42 0.67 -27.27
CA LYS A 75 -11.87 1.12 -28.60
C LYS A 75 -13.24 1.79 -28.51
N ASP A 76 -14.16 1.24 -27.73
CA ASP A 76 -15.47 1.84 -27.48
C ASP A 76 -15.32 3.26 -26.91
N ILE A 77 -14.46 3.46 -25.92
CA ILE A 77 -14.21 4.75 -25.29
C ILE A 77 -13.49 5.71 -26.25
N LEU A 78 -12.34 5.30 -26.79
CA LEU A 78 -11.42 6.20 -27.47
C LEU A 78 -11.76 6.41 -28.96
N GLN A 79 -12.18 5.35 -29.65
CA GLN A 79 -12.39 5.37 -31.10
C GLN A 79 -13.87 5.52 -31.47
N TYR A 80 -14.76 4.74 -30.84
CA TYR A 80 -16.20 4.75 -31.14
C TYR A 80 -17.00 5.75 -30.30
N ARG A 81 -16.33 6.46 -29.38
CA ARG A 81 -16.90 7.57 -28.60
C ARG A 81 -18.10 7.17 -27.75
N LYS A 82 -18.17 5.90 -27.34
CA LYS A 82 -19.22 5.43 -26.43
C LYS A 82 -19.00 6.07 -25.06
N THR A 83 -20.02 6.78 -24.60
CA THR A 83 -20.03 7.37 -23.27
C THR A 83 -20.39 6.35 -22.20
N GLU A 84 -21.08 5.28 -22.56
CA GLU A 84 -21.50 4.20 -21.68
C GLU A 84 -20.99 2.86 -22.17
N PHE A 85 -20.48 2.05 -21.24
CA PHE A 85 -19.93 0.75 -21.52
C PHE A 85 -20.05 -0.16 -20.30
N GLU A 86 -20.03 -1.47 -20.54
CA GLU A 86 -20.19 -2.46 -19.49
C GLU A 86 -18.82 -3.01 -19.08
N CYS A 87 -18.52 -3.02 -17.78
CA CYS A 87 -17.24 -3.46 -17.24
C CYS A 87 -17.38 -4.37 -16.03
N ASN A 88 -16.38 -5.21 -15.83
CA ASN A 88 -16.13 -5.89 -14.56
C ASN A 88 -14.89 -5.27 -13.88
N GLU A 89 -14.56 -5.73 -12.68
CA GLU A 89 -13.42 -5.21 -11.92
C GLU A 89 -12.09 -5.44 -12.64
N THR A 90 -11.90 -6.59 -13.29
CA THR A 90 -10.70 -6.91 -14.09
C THR A 90 -10.47 -5.88 -15.20
N ILE A 91 -11.50 -5.57 -15.98
CA ILE A 91 -11.42 -4.56 -17.04
C ILE A 91 -11.13 -3.18 -16.45
N LEU A 92 -11.76 -2.80 -15.34
CA LEU A 92 -11.48 -1.51 -14.69
C LEU A 92 -10.03 -1.40 -14.20
N LYS A 93 -9.47 -2.50 -13.69
CA LYS A 93 -8.06 -2.57 -13.27
C LYS A 93 -7.11 -2.48 -14.47
N ASP A 94 -7.40 -3.18 -15.57
CA ASP A 94 -6.62 -3.04 -16.80
C ASP A 94 -6.67 -1.60 -17.35
N LEU A 95 -7.86 -0.98 -17.38
CA LEU A 95 -8.04 0.42 -17.77
C LEU A 95 -7.27 1.38 -16.84
N PHE A 96 -7.20 1.09 -15.54
CA PHE A 96 -6.38 1.84 -14.60
C PHE A 96 -4.89 1.77 -14.95
N HIS A 97 -4.35 0.59 -15.27
CA HIS A 97 -2.94 0.44 -15.65
C HIS A 97 -2.62 1.16 -16.97
N ILE A 98 -3.52 1.08 -17.96
CA ILE A 98 -3.44 1.87 -19.20
C ILE A 98 -3.46 3.37 -18.86
N GLY A 99 -4.35 3.78 -17.96
CA GLY A 99 -4.50 5.14 -17.49
C GLY A 99 -3.23 5.69 -16.83
N LEU A 100 -2.58 4.92 -15.96
CA LEU A 100 -1.29 5.27 -15.37
C LEU A 100 -0.21 5.44 -16.45
N LYS A 101 -0.11 4.48 -17.37
CA LYS A 101 0.93 4.48 -18.41
C LYS A 101 0.82 5.67 -19.37
N LEU A 102 -0.40 6.05 -19.71
CA LEU A 102 -0.71 7.15 -20.62
C LEU A 102 -0.99 8.47 -19.89
N GLU A 103 -0.88 8.50 -18.56
CA GLU A 103 -1.28 9.63 -17.72
C GLU A 103 -2.70 10.15 -18.06
N MET A 104 -3.67 9.24 -18.22
CA MET A 104 -5.08 9.52 -18.51
C MET A 104 -5.90 9.48 -17.22
N GLN A 105 -6.22 10.65 -16.66
CA GLN A 105 -6.91 10.75 -15.37
C GLN A 105 -8.32 10.16 -15.40
N GLU A 106 -9.02 10.26 -16.52
CA GLU A 106 -10.36 9.72 -16.69
C GLU A 106 -10.37 8.21 -16.47
N LEU A 107 -9.43 7.47 -17.05
CA LEU A 107 -9.35 6.01 -16.87
C LEU A 107 -8.95 5.64 -15.44
N ILE A 108 -8.03 6.40 -14.84
CA ILE A 108 -7.61 6.22 -13.44
C ILE A 108 -8.82 6.38 -12.50
N ASN A 109 -9.62 7.43 -12.72
CA ASN A 109 -10.77 7.76 -11.89
C ASN A 109 -11.91 6.73 -11.99
N LEU A 110 -12.02 5.98 -13.10
CA LEU A 110 -13.02 4.91 -13.22
C LEU A 110 -12.76 3.81 -12.18
N TYR A 111 -11.52 3.35 -12.04
CA TYR A 111 -11.19 2.35 -11.03
C TYR A 111 -11.35 2.90 -9.61
N GLU A 112 -10.95 4.15 -9.38
CA GLU A 112 -11.17 4.81 -8.08
C GLU A 112 -12.65 4.83 -7.69
N THR A 113 -13.50 5.39 -8.56
CA THR A 113 -14.90 5.65 -8.25
C THR A 113 -15.73 4.37 -8.11
N TYR A 114 -15.47 3.39 -8.98
CA TYR A 114 -16.34 2.21 -9.08
C TYR A 114 -15.84 1.01 -8.28
N VAL A 115 -14.57 0.99 -7.89
CA VAL A 115 -13.96 -0.10 -7.12
C VAL A 115 -13.46 0.41 -5.78
N ILE A 116 -12.48 1.32 -5.76
CA ILE A 116 -11.76 1.70 -4.54
C ILE A 116 -12.66 2.48 -3.55
N ASP A 117 -13.41 3.48 -4.01
CA ASP A 117 -14.26 4.31 -3.15
C ASP A 117 -15.44 3.53 -2.53
N LYS A 118 -15.77 2.36 -3.11
CA LYS A 118 -16.79 1.46 -2.56
C LYS A 118 -16.23 0.45 -1.57
N MET A 119 -14.91 0.36 -1.43
CA MET A 119 -14.25 -0.54 -0.50
C MET A 119 -13.98 0.14 0.83
N GLU A 120 -14.43 -0.49 1.91
CA GLU A 120 -13.92 -0.19 3.25
C GLU A 120 -12.63 -0.98 3.49
N ILE A 121 -11.63 -0.32 4.09
CA ILE A 121 -10.33 -0.94 4.37
C ILE A 121 -10.54 -2.04 5.40
N ASN A 122 -10.08 -3.25 5.06
CA ASN A 122 -10.09 -4.42 5.92
C ASN A 122 -8.84 -5.28 5.69
N LYS A 123 -8.68 -6.34 6.47
CA LYS A 123 -7.49 -7.22 6.48
C LYS A 123 -7.21 -7.87 5.12
N ASN A 124 -8.23 -8.07 4.28
CA ASN A 124 -8.11 -8.77 3.01
C ASN A 124 -7.78 -7.83 1.83
N ASN A 125 -8.22 -6.57 1.89
CA ASN A 125 -8.05 -5.60 0.80
C ASN A 125 -7.06 -4.46 1.11
N CYS A 126 -6.54 -4.36 2.34
CA CYS A 126 -5.68 -3.25 2.75
C CYS A 126 -4.45 -3.05 1.85
N PHE A 127 -3.82 -4.14 1.39
CA PHE A 127 -2.66 -4.06 0.49
C PHE A 127 -3.03 -3.59 -0.92
N GLN A 128 -4.13 -4.10 -1.48
CA GLN A 128 -4.63 -3.67 -2.79
C GLN A 128 -4.96 -2.17 -2.78
N ILE A 129 -5.64 -1.70 -1.73
CA ILE A 129 -5.99 -0.29 -1.57
C ILE A 129 -4.73 0.58 -1.37
N LEU A 130 -3.75 0.09 -0.60
CA LEU A 130 -2.48 0.79 -0.41
C LEU A 130 -1.71 0.93 -1.73
N GLU A 131 -1.56 -0.15 -2.50
CA GLU A 131 -0.89 -0.13 -3.81
C GLU A 131 -1.55 0.89 -4.74
N PHE A 132 -2.88 0.87 -4.82
CA PHE A 132 -3.63 1.85 -5.61
C PHE A 132 -3.29 3.29 -5.21
N TYR A 133 -3.34 3.63 -3.92
CA TYR A 133 -3.08 5.00 -3.47
C TYR A 133 -1.62 5.44 -3.65
N ILE A 134 -0.67 4.50 -3.62
CA ILE A 134 0.74 4.75 -3.94
C ILE A 134 0.88 5.09 -5.42
N ASP A 135 0.27 4.29 -6.30
CA ASP A 135 0.35 4.48 -7.76
C ASP A 135 -0.19 5.86 -8.19
N ILE A 136 -1.22 6.38 -7.52
CA ILE A 136 -1.78 7.72 -7.77
C ILE A 136 -1.23 8.82 -6.84
N SER A 137 -0.24 8.50 -5.99
CA SER A 137 0.43 9.44 -5.09
C SER A 137 -0.50 10.22 -4.14
N LYS A 138 -1.55 9.59 -3.61
CA LYS A 138 -2.50 10.22 -2.65
C LYS A 138 -2.07 10.04 -1.20
N GLU A 139 -1.10 10.85 -0.76
CA GLU A 139 -0.43 10.77 0.54
C GLU A 139 -1.36 10.69 1.78
N ASN A 140 -2.44 11.48 1.80
CA ASN A 140 -3.40 11.45 2.91
C ASN A 140 -4.10 10.09 3.04
N LYS A 141 -4.37 9.41 1.93
CA LYS A 141 -5.01 8.09 1.90
C LYS A 141 -4.00 6.97 2.17
N ILE A 142 -2.77 7.11 1.68
CA ILE A 142 -1.64 6.23 2.00
C ILE A 142 -1.44 6.17 3.52
N SER A 143 -1.39 7.33 4.18
CA SER A 143 -1.22 7.40 5.64
C SER A 143 -2.31 6.64 6.39
N LYS A 144 -3.59 6.80 6.00
CA LYS A 144 -4.70 6.04 6.61
C LYS A 144 -4.58 4.54 6.41
N CYS A 145 -4.15 4.09 5.23
CA CYS A 145 -3.93 2.67 4.96
C CYS A 145 -2.78 2.11 5.81
N ILE A 146 -1.69 2.89 5.95
CA ILE A 146 -0.55 2.53 6.79
C ILE A 146 -0.97 2.42 8.26
N ASP A 147 -1.77 3.36 8.76
CA ASP A 147 -2.29 3.34 10.13
C ASP A 147 -3.10 2.06 10.38
N PHE A 148 -3.99 1.70 9.46
CA PHE A 148 -4.77 0.45 9.52
C PHE A 148 -3.88 -0.80 9.48
N ILE A 149 -2.94 -0.87 8.54
CA ILE A 149 -2.02 -2.00 8.41
C ILE A 149 -1.18 -2.16 9.68
N SER A 150 -0.76 -1.04 10.28
CA SER A 150 0.03 -1.04 11.51
C SER A 150 -0.78 -1.49 12.72
N SER A 151 -2.02 -1.02 12.87
CA SER A 151 -2.90 -1.40 13.98
C SER A 151 -3.35 -2.87 13.92
N HIS A 152 -3.39 -3.47 12.73
CA HIS A 152 -3.76 -4.87 12.50
C HIS A 152 -2.57 -5.74 12.10
N PHE A 153 -1.34 -5.31 12.37
CA PHE A 153 -0.13 -5.95 11.82
C PHE A 153 0.01 -7.44 12.20
N PHE A 154 -0.47 -7.84 13.38
CA PHE A 154 -0.47 -9.25 13.82
C PHE A 154 -1.54 -10.12 13.14
N GLU A 155 -2.55 -9.51 12.51
CA GLU A 155 -3.71 -10.19 11.92
C GLU A 155 -3.65 -10.29 10.39
N ILE A 156 -2.85 -9.42 9.77
CA ILE A 156 -2.68 -9.37 8.32
C ILE A 156 -1.75 -10.49 7.84
N ASN A 157 -1.88 -10.84 6.56
CA ASN A 157 -1.03 -11.83 5.93
C ASN A 157 0.38 -11.26 5.68
N LEU A 158 1.31 -11.58 6.58
CA LEU A 158 2.71 -11.14 6.48
C LEU A 158 3.43 -11.69 5.25
N GLU A 159 3.06 -12.88 4.74
CA GLU A 159 3.63 -13.43 3.51
C GLU A 159 3.22 -12.59 2.29
N GLN A 160 1.98 -12.10 2.27
CA GLN A 160 1.54 -11.17 1.22
C GLN A 160 2.31 -9.86 1.28
N LEU A 161 2.46 -9.27 2.48
CA LEU A 161 3.26 -8.05 2.69
C LEU A 161 4.71 -8.25 2.23
N LYS A 162 5.29 -9.43 2.50
CA LYS A 162 6.64 -9.81 2.08
C LYS A 162 6.76 -9.82 0.55
N LEU A 163 5.81 -10.42 -0.16
CA LEU A 163 5.82 -10.46 -1.63
C LEU A 163 5.75 -9.07 -2.27
N ILE A 164 4.92 -8.18 -1.73
CA ILE A 164 4.74 -6.82 -2.27
C ILE A 164 5.77 -5.81 -1.74
N SER A 165 6.56 -6.16 -0.72
CA SER A 165 7.50 -5.24 -0.05
C SER A 165 8.48 -4.57 -1.01
N ASN A 166 9.02 -5.32 -1.97
CA ASN A 166 9.92 -4.80 -3.01
C ASN A 166 9.23 -3.77 -3.92
N LYS A 167 7.93 -3.95 -4.19
CA LYS A 167 7.13 -3.01 -5.00
C LYS A 167 6.81 -1.75 -4.19
N LEU A 168 6.44 -1.89 -2.93
CA LEU A 168 6.11 -0.76 -2.04
C LEU A 168 7.34 0.11 -1.71
N GLY A 169 8.52 -0.50 -1.69
CA GLY A 169 9.77 0.17 -1.36
C GLY A 169 9.99 0.35 0.14
N ILE A 170 11.24 0.66 0.52
CA ILE A 170 11.66 0.74 1.92
C ILE A 170 10.91 1.82 2.71
N ASP A 171 10.58 2.95 2.10
CA ASP A 171 9.96 4.08 2.79
C ASP A 171 8.57 3.74 3.32
N ILE A 172 7.77 2.99 2.56
CA ILE A 172 6.44 2.54 2.98
C ILE A 172 6.55 1.54 4.13
N ILE A 173 7.43 0.55 3.99
CA ILE A 173 7.63 -0.45 5.06
C ILE A 173 8.14 0.23 6.33
N LYS A 174 9.08 1.17 6.22
CA LYS A 174 9.58 1.99 7.33
C LYS A 174 8.46 2.76 8.02
N ARG A 175 7.52 3.32 7.26
CA ARG A 175 6.36 4.03 7.82
C ARG A 175 5.41 3.10 8.56
N ILE A 176 5.22 1.86 8.07
CA ILE A 176 4.43 0.83 8.76
C ILE A 176 5.13 0.42 10.07
N THR A 177 6.42 0.11 10.03
CA THR A 177 7.17 -0.39 11.20
C THR A 177 7.44 0.67 12.25
N SER A 178 7.56 1.94 11.86
CA SER A 178 7.75 3.07 12.79
C SER A 178 6.44 3.65 13.32
N ASN A 179 5.29 3.18 12.83
CA ASN A 179 3.98 3.71 13.21
C ASN A 179 3.74 3.57 14.73
N ASN A 180 3.08 4.57 15.31
CA ASN A 180 2.73 4.58 16.74
C ASN A 180 1.62 3.58 17.09
N LEU A 181 0.79 3.19 16.11
CA LEU A 181 -0.29 2.22 16.24
C LEU A 181 0.16 0.77 16.06
N LEU A 182 1.43 0.53 15.68
CA LEU A 182 1.95 -0.82 15.41
C LEU A 182 1.56 -1.81 16.53
N ALA A 183 0.84 -2.86 16.15
CA ALA A 183 0.37 -3.93 17.02
C ALA A 183 0.93 -5.27 16.54
N ILE A 184 1.81 -5.85 17.32
CA ILE A 184 2.52 -7.10 17.00
C ILE A 184 2.15 -8.19 18.00
N LYS A 185 2.22 -9.46 17.58
CA LYS A 185 2.02 -10.58 18.49
C LYS A 185 3.10 -10.63 19.57
N ASP A 186 4.36 -10.55 19.13
CA ASP A 186 5.55 -10.56 19.97
C ASP A 186 6.73 -10.00 19.16
N GLU A 187 7.76 -9.54 19.87
CA GLU A 187 8.91 -8.89 19.22
C GLU A 187 9.76 -9.88 18.42
N ASP A 188 9.79 -11.16 18.79
CA ASP A 188 10.53 -12.18 18.06
C ASP A 188 9.90 -12.46 16.69
N SER A 189 8.57 -12.56 16.63
CA SER A 189 7.83 -12.72 15.37
C SER A 189 8.02 -11.51 14.46
N PHE A 190 8.00 -10.31 15.02
CA PHE A 190 8.30 -9.08 14.28
C PHE A 190 9.74 -9.07 13.76
N ALA A 191 10.71 -9.42 14.59
CA ALA A 191 12.11 -9.51 14.20
C ALA A 191 12.34 -10.55 13.09
N LYS A 192 11.72 -11.73 13.19
CA LYS A 192 11.78 -12.76 12.14
C LYS A 192 11.23 -12.25 10.80
N PHE A 193 10.13 -11.51 10.83
CA PHE A 193 9.58 -10.89 9.63
C PHE A 193 10.58 -9.92 8.99
N ILE A 194 11.17 -9.00 9.76
CA ILE A 194 12.18 -8.05 9.27
C ILE A 194 13.41 -8.76 8.72
N LEU A 195 13.94 -9.77 9.44
CA LEU A 195 15.05 -10.59 8.96
C LEU A 195 14.73 -11.25 7.62
N SER A 196 13.50 -11.75 7.46
CA SER A 196 13.07 -12.38 6.21
C SER A 196 12.95 -11.40 5.03
N LEU A 197 12.69 -10.12 5.30
CA LEU A 197 12.74 -9.06 4.27
C LEU A 197 14.18 -8.75 3.87
N ILE A 198 15.08 -8.69 4.84
CA ILE A 198 16.51 -8.44 4.62
C ILE A 198 17.15 -9.55 3.80
N GLU A 199 16.81 -10.81 4.10
CA GLU A 199 17.26 -11.97 3.31
C GLU A 199 16.83 -11.89 1.83
N GLN A 200 15.68 -11.27 1.55
CA GLN A 200 15.24 -11.04 0.17
C GLN A 200 15.94 -9.85 -0.48
N ASN A 201 16.17 -8.78 0.28
CA ASN A 201 16.78 -7.56 -0.23
C ASN A 201 17.47 -6.77 0.89
N GLU A 202 18.78 -6.60 0.78
CA GLU A 202 19.61 -5.89 1.77
C GLU A 202 19.22 -4.43 1.99
N ILE A 203 18.46 -3.82 1.06
CA ILE A 203 17.91 -2.47 1.22
C ILE A 203 17.12 -2.34 2.52
N PHE A 204 16.48 -3.41 3.00
CA PHE A 204 15.68 -3.40 4.23
C PHE A 204 16.50 -3.45 5.53
N ASN A 205 17.83 -3.54 5.48
CA ASN A 205 18.70 -3.58 6.66
C ASN A 205 18.41 -2.48 7.71
N PRO A 206 18.15 -1.21 7.34
CA PRO A 206 17.83 -0.16 8.30
C PRO A 206 16.57 -0.43 9.15
N LEU A 207 15.71 -1.38 8.74
CA LEU A 207 14.50 -1.71 9.50
C LEU A 207 14.79 -2.40 10.84
N ILE A 208 16.00 -2.97 11.02
CA ILE A 208 16.42 -3.60 12.28
C ILE A 208 16.29 -2.63 13.44
N GLU A 209 16.57 -1.34 13.23
CA GLU A 209 16.52 -0.31 14.27
C GLU A 209 15.13 -0.14 14.90
N TYR A 210 14.06 -0.61 14.23
CA TYR A 210 12.69 -0.54 14.75
C TYR A 210 12.30 -1.70 15.66
N ILE A 211 13.08 -2.78 15.67
CA ILE A 211 12.90 -3.90 16.58
C ILE A 211 13.25 -3.40 17.99
N ARG A 212 12.63 -3.97 19.02
CA ARG A 212 12.96 -3.68 20.42
C ARG A 212 13.71 -4.86 21.02
N LEU A 213 15.03 -4.91 20.85
CA LEU A 213 15.87 -6.04 21.31
C LEU A 213 15.67 -6.39 22.79
N GLU A 214 15.27 -5.42 23.62
CA GLU A 214 14.96 -5.63 25.04
C GLU A 214 13.82 -6.63 25.28
N PHE A 215 12.97 -6.88 24.28
CA PHE A 215 11.87 -7.83 24.32
C PHE A 215 12.10 -9.07 23.44
N CYS A 216 13.28 -9.20 22.83
CA CYS A 216 13.63 -10.34 21.98
C CYS A 216 14.30 -11.47 22.76
N THR A 217 14.19 -12.70 22.27
CA THR A 217 14.98 -13.83 22.77
C THR A 217 16.43 -13.77 22.29
N PHE A 218 17.33 -14.40 23.05
CA PHE A 218 18.76 -14.50 22.71
C PHE A 218 19.01 -15.03 21.29
N ASN A 219 18.23 -16.00 20.83
CA ASN A 219 18.37 -16.57 19.48
C ASN A 219 18.15 -15.53 18.37
N ILE A 220 17.22 -14.59 18.56
CA ILE A 220 16.96 -13.52 17.60
C ILE A 220 18.06 -12.46 17.68
N ILE A 221 18.52 -12.14 18.88
CA ILE A 221 19.61 -11.21 19.11
C ILE A 221 20.89 -11.70 18.40
N ASP A 222 21.22 -12.99 18.51
CA ASP A 222 22.38 -13.59 17.85
C ASP A 222 22.27 -13.52 16.32
N LYS A 223 21.07 -13.74 15.78
CA LYS A 223 20.81 -13.59 14.34
C LYS A 223 21.01 -12.14 13.88
N ILE A 224 20.49 -11.18 14.63
CA ILE A 224 20.67 -9.75 14.32
C ILE A 224 22.16 -9.38 14.41
N TYR A 225 22.87 -9.87 15.43
CA TYR A 225 24.32 -9.66 15.57
C TYR A 225 25.10 -10.21 14.38
N SER A 226 24.70 -11.37 13.83
CA SER A 226 25.36 -11.98 12.66
C SER A 226 25.28 -11.15 11.37
N LEU A 227 24.36 -10.17 11.30
CA LEU A 227 24.22 -9.24 10.17
C LEU A 227 25.16 -8.03 10.29
N ALA A 228 25.85 -7.87 11.43
CA ALA A 228 26.82 -6.80 11.62
C ALA A 228 28.07 -7.04 10.77
N ASN A 229 28.46 -6.03 9.99
CA ASN A 229 29.65 -6.01 9.15
C ASN A 229 30.42 -4.70 9.39
N SER A 230 31.56 -4.55 8.71
CA SER A 230 32.42 -3.37 8.90
C SER A 230 31.76 -2.04 8.53
N SER A 231 30.75 -2.03 7.66
CA SER A 231 30.09 -0.80 7.22
C SER A 231 28.92 -0.37 8.13
N ASN A 232 28.26 -1.30 8.82
CA ASN A 232 27.10 -1.02 9.68
C ASN A 232 27.37 -1.17 11.19
N CYS A 233 28.57 -1.63 11.59
CA CYS A 233 28.93 -1.95 12.98
C CYS A 233 28.60 -0.83 13.99
N MET A 234 28.90 0.43 13.66
CA MET A 234 28.64 1.56 14.57
C MET A 234 27.15 1.79 14.81
N SER A 235 26.31 1.60 13.78
CA SER A 235 24.85 1.72 13.91
C SER A 235 24.29 0.61 14.80
N PHE A 236 24.75 -0.63 14.61
CA PHE A 236 24.37 -1.75 15.45
C PHE A 236 24.82 -1.55 16.91
N LEU A 237 26.06 -1.13 17.15
CA LEU A 237 26.56 -0.86 18.51
C LEU A 237 25.72 0.20 19.23
N LYS A 238 25.37 1.29 18.55
CA LYS A 238 24.47 2.31 19.10
C LYS A 238 23.09 1.73 19.42
N TYR A 239 22.54 0.95 18.50
CA TYR A 239 21.23 0.32 18.66
C TYR A 239 21.19 -0.67 19.85
N PHE A 240 22.23 -1.50 20.01
CA PHE A 240 22.41 -2.37 21.18
C PHE A 240 22.57 -1.59 22.48
N HIS A 241 23.39 -0.54 22.47
CA HIS A 241 23.56 0.36 23.62
C HIS A 241 22.23 0.99 24.05
N ASP A 242 21.46 1.51 23.10
CA ASP A 242 20.17 2.14 23.38
C ASP A 242 19.14 1.12 23.91
N SER A 243 19.19 -0.12 23.46
CA SER A 243 18.35 -1.19 24.00
C SER A 243 18.73 -1.57 25.43
N LEU A 244 20.03 -1.65 25.75
CA LEU A 244 20.50 -1.90 27.12
C LEU A 244 20.10 -0.77 28.09
N LEU A 245 20.09 0.48 27.62
CA LEU A 245 19.58 1.60 28.43
C LEU A 245 18.08 1.44 28.74
N ARG A 246 17.29 0.94 27.80
CA ARG A 246 15.85 0.70 27.99
C ARG A 246 15.57 -0.49 28.90
N SER A 247 16.33 -1.58 28.78
CA SER A 247 16.14 -2.81 29.57
C SER A 247 16.43 -2.64 31.07
N ASN A 248 17.27 -1.67 31.44
CA ASN A 248 17.52 -1.34 32.85
C ASN A 248 16.28 -0.83 33.60
N ASN A 249 15.21 -0.45 32.90
CA ASN A 249 13.91 -0.15 33.50
C ASN A 249 13.10 -1.46 33.71
N LYS A 250 13.32 -2.10 34.85
CA LYS A 250 12.88 -3.46 35.24
C LYS A 250 11.36 -3.78 35.21
N LYS A 251 10.48 -2.88 34.74
CA LYS A 251 9.02 -3.05 34.74
C LYS A 251 8.34 -2.65 33.42
N GLN A 252 9.07 -2.60 32.31
CA GLN A 252 8.45 -2.24 31.03
C GLN A 252 7.70 -3.44 30.44
N ILE A 253 6.38 -3.31 30.33
CA ILE A 253 5.55 -4.17 29.48
C ILE A 253 5.70 -3.64 28.05
N ASN A 254 5.84 -4.50 27.05
CA ASN A 254 5.95 -4.03 25.65
C ASN A 254 4.61 -3.43 25.20
N PRO A 255 4.49 -2.09 25.03
CA PRO A 255 3.22 -1.44 24.68
C PRO A 255 2.70 -1.79 23.28
N ARG A 256 3.52 -2.41 22.43
CA ARG A 256 3.14 -2.80 21.07
C ARG A 256 2.65 -4.25 20.98
N CYS A 257 2.93 -5.07 21.99
CA CYS A 257 2.50 -6.46 22.05
C CYS A 257 0.98 -6.51 22.25
N PHE A 258 0.27 -7.24 21.39
CA PHE A 258 -1.18 -7.38 21.44
C PHE A 258 -1.57 -8.76 20.91
N ASN A 259 -1.56 -9.75 21.81
CA ASN A 259 -1.96 -11.13 21.53
C ASN A 259 -3.21 -11.50 22.35
N PRO A 260 -4.33 -11.89 21.72
CA PRO A 260 -5.54 -12.25 22.44
C PRO A 260 -5.39 -13.38 23.45
N GLU A 261 -4.48 -14.33 23.19
CA GLU A 261 -4.20 -15.45 24.10
C GLU A 261 -3.55 -15.00 25.41
N ASP A 262 -2.84 -13.87 25.37
CA ASP A 262 -2.09 -13.32 26.51
C ASP A 262 -2.87 -12.25 27.27
N PHE A 263 -4.13 -11.96 26.91
CA PHE A 263 -4.87 -10.88 27.56
C PHE A 263 -5.03 -11.08 29.07
N GLN A 264 -5.22 -12.31 29.54
CA GLN A 264 -5.32 -12.57 30.99
C GLN A 264 -4.00 -12.27 31.72
N SER A 265 -2.86 -12.66 31.13
CA SER A 265 -1.54 -12.41 31.72
C SER A 265 -1.18 -10.92 31.62
N MET A 266 -1.54 -10.25 30.52
CA MET A 266 -1.40 -8.79 30.37
C MET A 266 -2.21 -8.02 31.40
N ILE A 267 -3.48 -8.37 31.61
CA ILE A 267 -4.34 -7.73 32.62
C ILE A 267 -3.73 -7.87 34.02
N ALA A 268 -3.25 -9.07 34.37
CA ALA A 268 -2.57 -9.30 35.65
C ALA A 268 -1.31 -8.44 35.79
N ASN A 269 -0.48 -8.36 34.75
CA ASN A 269 0.73 -7.54 34.75
C ASN A 269 0.42 -6.03 34.82
N TYR A 270 -0.65 -5.59 34.17
CA TYR A 270 -1.10 -4.19 34.21
C TYR A 270 -1.70 -3.79 35.55
N LYS A 271 -2.33 -4.73 36.28
CA LYS A 271 -2.88 -4.49 37.62
C LYS A 271 -1.81 -4.03 38.62
N ASP A 272 -0.60 -4.54 38.47
CA ASP A 272 0.54 -4.24 39.35
C ASP A 272 1.50 -3.19 38.75
N SER A 273 1.12 -2.56 37.63
CA SER A 273 1.93 -1.58 36.90
C SER A 273 1.44 -0.15 37.13
N ASP A 274 2.38 0.76 37.36
CA ASP A 274 2.11 2.21 37.48
C ASP A 274 2.08 2.93 36.11
N ASP A 275 2.20 2.19 35.00
CA ASP A 275 2.23 2.76 33.64
C ASP A 275 0.83 2.99 33.07
N PHE A 276 0.17 4.04 33.57
CA PHE A 276 -1.17 4.46 33.13
C PHE A 276 -1.29 4.65 31.61
N ARG A 277 -0.22 5.04 30.92
CA ARG A 277 -0.25 5.29 29.47
C ARG A 277 -0.38 3.98 28.71
N CYS A 278 0.37 2.96 29.12
CA CYS A 278 0.28 1.63 28.52
C CYS A 278 -1.05 0.95 28.83
N ILE A 279 -1.55 1.11 30.06
CA ILE A 279 -2.88 0.61 30.47
C ILE A 279 -3.99 1.24 29.62
N TYR A 280 -4.00 2.57 29.48
CA TYR A 280 -5.01 3.26 28.68
C TYR A 280 -5.00 2.81 27.21
N ARG A 281 -3.81 2.73 26.60
CA ARG A 281 -3.67 2.24 25.21
C ARG A 281 -4.13 0.80 25.05
N PHE A 282 -3.91 -0.05 26.04
CA PHE A 282 -4.37 -1.43 26.02
C PHE A 282 -5.91 -1.49 26.02
N PHE A 283 -6.58 -0.72 26.87
CA PHE A 283 -8.05 -0.65 26.90
C PHE A 283 -8.65 0.00 25.64
N GLU A 284 -8.02 1.05 25.11
CA GLU A 284 -8.40 1.69 23.84
C GLU A 284 -8.37 0.65 22.70
N ARG A 285 -7.28 -0.13 22.60
CA ARG A 285 -7.16 -1.22 21.62
C ARG A 285 -8.17 -2.34 21.83
N LEU A 286 -8.50 -2.70 23.07
CA LEU A 286 -9.54 -3.69 23.33
C LEU A 286 -10.92 -3.20 22.88
N SER A 287 -11.19 -1.89 23.04
CA SER A 287 -12.43 -1.26 22.60
C SER A 287 -12.52 -1.21 21.07
N ASP A 288 -11.45 -0.78 20.40
CA ASP A 288 -11.39 -0.64 18.94
C ASP A 288 -11.53 -1.99 18.22
N ASN A 289 -11.05 -3.08 18.83
CA ASN A 289 -11.15 -4.44 18.30
C ASN A 289 -12.36 -5.23 18.83
N GLU A 290 -13.34 -4.55 19.43
CA GLU A 290 -14.62 -5.12 19.93
C GLU A 290 -14.49 -6.24 20.98
N TYR A 291 -13.39 -6.29 21.74
CA TYR A 291 -13.15 -7.29 22.80
C TYR A 291 -13.90 -7.00 24.12
N LYS A 292 -15.22 -6.76 24.04
CA LYS A 292 -16.07 -6.32 25.18
C LYS A 292 -16.02 -7.27 26.38
N ASP A 293 -15.93 -8.58 26.13
CA ASP A 293 -15.88 -9.60 27.19
C ASP A 293 -14.58 -9.54 28.00
N ILE A 294 -13.47 -9.15 27.37
CA ILE A 294 -12.16 -9.00 28.03
C ILE A 294 -12.10 -7.70 28.82
N ILE A 295 -12.70 -6.61 28.31
CA ILE A 295 -12.83 -5.34 29.04
C ILE A 295 -13.61 -5.56 30.35
N SER A 296 -14.74 -6.28 30.28
CA SER A 296 -15.54 -6.60 31.47
C SER A 296 -14.75 -7.38 32.52
N LYS A 297 -13.92 -8.35 32.10
CA LYS A 297 -13.04 -9.12 33.00
C LYS A 297 -11.88 -8.30 33.56
N ALA A 298 -11.36 -7.34 32.81
CA ALA A 298 -10.26 -6.49 33.24
C ALA A 298 -10.67 -5.42 34.27
N CYS A 299 -11.95 -5.06 34.31
CA CYS A 299 -12.50 -4.10 35.28
C CYS A 299 -12.95 -4.73 36.62
N GLN A 300 -12.83 -6.05 36.78
CA GLN A 300 -13.13 -6.79 38.03
C GLN A 300 -11.89 -6.96 38.90
#